data_AF-A0A546XDR0-F1
#
_entry.id   AF-A0A546XDR0-F1
#
_cell.length_a   1.000
_cell.length_b   1.000
_cell.length_c   1.000
_cell.angle_alpha   90.00
_cell.angle_beta   90.00
_cell.angle_gamma   90.00
#
_symmetry.space_group_name_H-M   'P 1'
#
loop_
_entity.id
_entity.type
_entity.pdbx_description
1 polymer ?
#
loop_
_entity_poly.entity_id
_entity_poly.type
_entity_poly.pdbx_seq_one_letter_code
_entity_poly.pdbx_strand_id
1 'polypeptide(L)'
;MVEMLPGDALREARRCHDDARDWLAKCAAEIDEKAEALQRAMDHARNRQLELDVRQLAYKDAVTSFKRLNGFCRDLERNEGPWKVQLLASGLAACEPYVTDEHRIDLAAEIQGLLSRFTPIRQEFMAFRRRNAHKNLIFIDIDGVLLSFRYWASANNNALWPVKVEDRMKHLQLDPGSVGLLVRLCEKANAKLVLTSNWRRTWPHERKELIERLIEQGLRRDLWHPEWMLPVLPNSNKWVELAEWLEGCTEIVALILDDEPCPDNAPPLDVEDVGILPVDKYDGFGAYSYFDALDFWGVEDGTVIPPDSMPMRQGVQPYPSRITRPLRPYSPM
;
A
#
# COMPACT_ATOMS: atom_id res chain seq x y z
N MET A 1 -39.09 8.92 -39.90
CA MET A 1 -39.06 7.73 -39.03
C MET A 1 -39.67 6.60 -39.81
N VAL A 2 -38.94 5.51 -40.02
CA VAL A 2 -39.54 4.29 -40.60
C VAL A 2 -40.33 3.64 -39.47
N GLU A 3 -41.64 3.48 -39.66
CA GLU A 3 -42.50 2.84 -38.68
C GLU A 3 -42.14 1.35 -38.64
N MET A 4 -41.64 0.89 -37.49
CA MET A 4 -41.21 -0.49 -37.31
C MET A 4 -42.43 -1.36 -36.99
N LEU A 5 -42.59 -2.50 -37.68
CA LEU A 5 -43.68 -3.41 -37.38
C LEU A 5 -43.48 -4.04 -35.98
N PRO A 6 -44.55 -4.38 -35.24
CA PRO A 6 -44.45 -4.98 -33.91
C PRO A 6 -43.53 -6.21 -33.85
N GLY A 7 -43.60 -7.06 -34.88
CA GLY A 7 -42.76 -8.26 -34.97
C GLY A 7 -41.27 -7.96 -35.21
N ASP A 8 -40.97 -6.86 -35.90
CA ASP A 8 -39.59 -6.38 -36.07
C ASP A 8 -39.04 -5.82 -34.76
N ALA A 9 -39.87 -5.06 -34.03
CA ALA A 9 -39.49 -4.52 -32.72
C ALA A 9 -39.20 -5.59 -31.67
N LEU A 10 -40.01 -6.64 -31.62
CA LEU A 10 -39.76 -7.78 -30.72
C LEU A 10 -38.47 -8.53 -31.08
N ARG A 11 -38.22 -8.75 -32.38
CA ARG A 11 -36.97 -9.38 -32.84
C ARG A 11 -35.75 -8.54 -32.48
N GLU A 12 -35.85 -7.22 -32.65
CA GLU A 12 -34.78 -6.28 -32.34
C GLU A 12 -34.51 -6.21 -30.83
N ALA A 13 -35.55 -6.12 -30.00
CA ALA A 13 -35.43 -6.12 -28.54
C ALA A 13 -34.78 -7.42 -28.02
N ARG A 14 -35.19 -8.57 -28.57
CA ARG A 14 -34.57 -9.86 -28.24
C ARG A 14 -33.11 -9.94 -28.69
N ARG A 15 -32.78 -9.46 -29.90
CA ARG A 15 -31.39 -9.39 -30.37
C ARG A 15 -30.53 -8.54 -29.45
N CYS A 16 -31.01 -7.35 -29.07
CA CYS A 16 -30.33 -6.47 -28.13
C CYS A 16 -30.08 -7.16 -26.77
N HIS A 17 -31.08 -7.87 -26.25
CA HIS A 17 -30.97 -8.64 -25.01
C HIS A 17 -29.93 -9.76 -25.11
N ASP A 18 -29.98 -10.57 -26.17
CA ASP A 18 -29.04 -11.67 -26.40
C ASP A 18 -27.60 -11.14 -26.57
N ASP A 19 -27.42 -10.07 -27.35
CA ASP A 19 -26.11 -9.41 -27.53
C ASP A 19 -25.52 -8.91 -26.20
N ALA A 20 -26.35 -8.35 -25.32
CA ALA A 20 -25.92 -7.90 -23.99
C ALA A 20 -25.48 -9.08 -23.11
N ARG A 21 -26.22 -10.19 -23.14
CA ARG A 21 -25.85 -11.41 -22.39
C ARG A 21 -24.57 -12.03 -22.90
N ASP A 22 -24.40 -12.12 -24.21
CA ASP A 22 -23.20 -12.64 -24.84
C ASP A 22 -21.97 -11.78 -24.51
N TRP A 23 -22.13 -10.46 -24.51
CA TRP A 23 -21.07 -9.55 -24.09
C TRP A 23 -20.73 -9.70 -22.60
N LEU A 24 -21.72 -9.75 -21.71
CA LEU A 24 -21.50 -10.01 -20.27
C LEU A 24 -20.79 -11.34 -20.03
N ALA A 25 -21.19 -12.40 -20.75
CA ALA A 25 -20.57 -13.72 -20.65
C ALA A 25 -19.09 -13.68 -21.07
N LYS A 26 -18.75 -12.92 -22.12
CA LYS A 26 -17.35 -12.71 -22.54
C LYS A 26 -16.56 -11.94 -21.49
N CYS A 27 -17.11 -10.87 -20.92
CA CYS A 27 -16.47 -10.13 -19.84
C CYS A 27 -16.24 -11.01 -18.60
N ALA A 28 -17.21 -11.85 -18.24
CA ALA A 28 -17.08 -12.80 -17.14
C ALA A 28 -15.94 -13.81 -17.39
N ALA A 29 -15.91 -14.43 -18.58
CA ALA A 29 -14.86 -15.37 -18.95
C ALA A 29 -13.46 -14.71 -18.95
N GLU A 30 -13.36 -13.47 -19.40
CA GLU A 30 -12.10 -12.74 -19.41
C GLU A 30 -11.63 -12.36 -17.99
N ILE A 31 -12.54 -12.01 -17.09
CA ILE A 31 -12.22 -11.82 -15.66
C ILE A 31 -11.70 -13.13 -15.06
N ASP A 32 -12.38 -14.24 -15.31
CA ASP A 32 -12.01 -15.55 -14.77
C ASP A 32 -10.64 -16.01 -15.29
N GLU A 33 -10.38 -15.89 -16.60
CA GLU A 33 -9.08 -16.24 -17.20
C GLU A 33 -7.93 -15.41 -16.58
N LYS A 34 -8.11 -14.09 -16.46
CA LYS A 34 -7.09 -13.20 -15.90
C LYS A 34 -6.92 -13.44 -14.39
N ALA A 35 -7.99 -13.76 -13.67
CA ALA A 35 -7.94 -14.12 -12.26
C ALA A 35 -7.16 -15.42 -12.04
N GLU A 36 -7.41 -16.45 -12.84
CA GLU A 36 -6.63 -17.68 -12.79
C GLU A 36 -5.15 -17.46 -13.11
N ALA A 37 -4.85 -16.64 -14.12
CA ALA A 37 -3.47 -16.29 -14.46
C ALA A 37 -2.75 -15.57 -13.30
N LEU A 38 -3.45 -14.68 -12.60
CA LEU A 38 -2.96 -14.05 -11.39
C LEU A 38 -2.74 -15.07 -10.27
N GLN A 39 -3.70 -15.97 -10.03
CA GLN A 39 -3.60 -16.99 -8.99
C GLN A 39 -2.40 -17.91 -9.23
N ARG A 40 -2.21 -18.41 -10.45
CA ARG A 40 -1.06 -19.23 -10.83
C ARG A 40 0.27 -18.52 -10.55
N ALA A 41 0.37 -17.23 -10.88
CA ALA A 41 1.58 -16.45 -10.62
C ALA A 41 1.82 -16.23 -9.12
N MET A 42 0.76 -15.98 -8.34
CA MET A 42 0.84 -15.86 -6.88
C MET A 42 1.27 -17.17 -6.22
N ASP A 43 0.72 -18.30 -6.65
CA ASP A 43 1.09 -19.62 -6.13
C ASP A 43 2.52 -20.00 -6.48
N HIS A 44 2.99 -19.63 -7.68
CA HIS A 44 4.39 -19.80 -8.06
C HIS A 44 5.32 -18.97 -7.17
N ALA A 45 5.00 -17.70 -6.91
CA ALA A 45 5.79 -16.83 -6.05
C ALA A 45 5.79 -17.26 -4.56
N ARG A 46 4.71 -17.92 -4.11
CA ARG A 46 4.59 -18.52 -2.77
C ARG A 46 5.41 -19.81 -2.62
N ASN A 47 5.84 -20.44 -3.71
CA ASN A 47 6.57 -21.71 -3.62
C ASN A 47 7.95 -21.51 -3.00
N ARG A 48 8.08 -21.93 -1.73
CA ARG A 48 9.29 -21.80 -0.93
C ARG A 48 10.45 -22.71 -1.37
N GLN A 49 10.19 -23.69 -2.23
CA GLN A 49 11.25 -24.55 -2.77
C GLN A 49 11.99 -23.88 -3.92
N LEU A 50 11.50 -22.74 -4.43
CA LEU A 50 12.15 -21.99 -5.49
C LEU A 50 13.24 -21.09 -4.92
N GLU A 51 14.32 -20.94 -5.69
CA GLU A 51 15.36 -19.95 -5.46
C GLU A 51 14.79 -18.52 -5.38
N LEU A 52 15.44 -17.65 -4.61
CA LEU A 52 14.95 -16.29 -4.34
C LEU A 52 14.72 -15.49 -5.64
N ASP A 53 15.63 -15.56 -6.59
CA ASP A 53 15.53 -14.83 -7.87
C ASP A 53 14.32 -15.31 -8.69
N VAL A 54 14.02 -16.61 -8.64
CA VAL A 54 12.85 -17.21 -9.31
C VAL A 54 11.57 -16.74 -8.63
N ARG A 55 11.52 -16.72 -7.29
CA ARG A 55 10.38 -16.15 -6.54
C ARG A 55 10.17 -14.67 -6.86
N GLN A 56 11.24 -13.89 -6.98
CA GLN A 56 11.14 -12.46 -7.35
C GLN A 56 10.62 -12.27 -8.77
N LEU A 57 11.02 -13.12 -9.72
CA LEU A 57 10.47 -13.12 -11.07
C LEU A 57 8.97 -13.46 -11.05
N ALA A 58 8.59 -14.52 -10.34
CA ALA A 58 7.18 -14.91 -10.16
C ALA A 58 6.34 -13.81 -9.52
N TYR A 59 6.90 -13.08 -8.56
CA TYR A 59 6.25 -11.90 -7.97
C TYR A 59 6.03 -10.79 -9.01
N LYS A 60 7.02 -10.50 -9.86
CA LYS A 60 6.87 -9.54 -10.96
C LYS A 60 5.77 -9.97 -11.95
N ASP A 61 5.67 -11.26 -12.23
CA ASP A 61 4.61 -11.83 -13.05
C ASP A 61 3.24 -11.65 -12.40
N ALA A 62 3.10 -11.93 -11.10
CA ALA A 62 1.87 -11.70 -10.35
C ALA A 62 1.46 -10.21 -10.37
N VAL A 63 2.40 -9.29 -10.18
CA VAL A 63 2.15 -7.84 -10.30
C VAL A 63 1.67 -7.47 -11.71
N THR A 64 2.23 -8.09 -12.74
CA THR A 64 1.88 -7.83 -14.14
C THR A 64 0.48 -8.37 -14.45
N SER A 65 0.17 -9.59 -14.02
CA SER A 65 -1.17 -10.20 -14.14
C SER A 65 -2.23 -9.38 -13.42
N PHE A 66 -1.96 -8.91 -12.20
CA PHE A 66 -2.88 -8.04 -11.47
C PHE A 66 -3.13 -6.72 -12.20
N LYS A 67 -2.08 -6.08 -12.74
CA LYS A 67 -2.24 -4.84 -13.53
C LYS A 67 -3.16 -5.04 -14.74
N ARG A 68 -3.04 -6.18 -15.43
CA ARG A 68 -3.90 -6.53 -16.57
C ARG A 68 -5.35 -6.72 -16.13
N LEU A 69 -5.60 -7.51 -15.10
CA LEU A 69 -6.94 -7.75 -14.55
C LEU A 69 -7.58 -6.44 -14.05
N ASN A 70 -6.87 -5.69 -13.20
CA ASN A 70 -7.36 -4.43 -12.66
C ASN A 70 -7.56 -3.37 -13.75
N GLY A 71 -6.72 -3.36 -14.79
CA GLY A 71 -6.89 -2.50 -15.96
C GLY A 71 -8.20 -2.79 -16.69
N PHE A 72 -8.46 -4.07 -16.99
CA PHE A 72 -9.70 -4.52 -17.61
C PHE A 72 -10.94 -4.15 -16.77
N CYS A 73 -10.94 -4.46 -15.46
CA CYS A 73 -12.08 -4.13 -14.60
C CYS A 73 -12.33 -2.61 -14.51
N ARG A 74 -11.28 -1.78 -14.49
CA ARG A 74 -11.42 -0.32 -14.51
C ARG A 74 -11.98 0.20 -15.83
N ASP A 75 -11.59 -0.41 -16.94
CA ASP A 75 -12.08 -0.04 -18.25
C ASP A 75 -13.57 -0.42 -18.41
N LEU A 76 -13.94 -1.61 -17.94
CA LEU A 76 -15.33 -2.05 -17.84
C LEU A 76 -16.18 -1.11 -16.97
N GLU A 77 -15.66 -0.69 -15.81
CA GLU A 77 -16.36 0.23 -14.89
C GLU A 77 -16.56 1.63 -15.49
N ARG A 78 -15.55 2.17 -16.18
CA ARG A 78 -15.50 3.61 -16.50
C ARG A 78 -15.77 3.95 -17.96
N ASN A 79 -15.51 3.02 -18.87
CA ASN A 79 -15.52 3.27 -20.30
C ASN A 79 -16.47 2.31 -21.02
N GLU A 80 -16.10 1.03 -21.11
CA GLU A 80 -16.83 0.05 -21.94
C GLU A 80 -18.23 -0.24 -21.39
N GLY A 81 -18.36 -0.43 -20.07
CA GLY A 81 -19.64 -0.72 -19.43
C GLY A 81 -20.67 0.40 -19.61
N PRO A 82 -20.38 1.65 -19.20
CA PRO A 82 -21.29 2.77 -19.42
C PRO A 82 -21.68 2.96 -20.88
N TRP A 83 -20.71 2.82 -21.81
CA TRP A 83 -21.00 2.90 -23.24
C TRP A 83 -21.94 1.78 -23.71
N LYS A 84 -21.74 0.54 -23.25
CA LYS A 84 -22.64 -0.59 -23.56
C LYS A 84 -24.03 -0.44 -22.98
N VAL A 85 -24.15 0.06 -21.74
CA VAL A 85 -25.44 0.40 -21.13
C VAL A 85 -26.18 1.43 -21.98
N GLN A 86 -25.49 2.49 -22.41
CA GLN A 86 -26.10 3.52 -23.25
C GLN A 86 -26.53 2.99 -24.63
N LEU A 87 -25.71 2.14 -25.25
CA LEU A 87 -26.00 1.53 -26.54
C LEU A 87 -27.25 0.64 -26.46
N LEU A 88 -27.34 -0.21 -25.42
CA LEU A 88 -28.48 -1.08 -25.18
C LEU A 88 -29.75 -0.27 -24.92
N ALA A 89 -29.67 0.74 -24.05
CA ALA A 89 -30.79 1.62 -23.73
C ALA A 89 -31.32 2.33 -24.99
N SER A 90 -30.42 2.77 -25.88
CA SER A 90 -30.79 3.42 -27.14
C SER A 90 -31.52 2.45 -28.10
N GLY A 91 -31.05 1.20 -28.18
CA GLY A 91 -31.70 0.16 -29.00
C GLY A 91 -33.09 -0.23 -28.47
N LEU A 92 -33.23 -0.37 -27.15
CA LEU A 92 -34.51 -0.69 -26.50
C LEU A 92 -35.51 0.45 -26.56
N ALA A 93 -35.07 1.71 -26.43
CA ALA A 93 -35.94 2.90 -26.55
C ALA A 93 -36.60 2.98 -27.93
N ALA A 94 -35.93 2.54 -28.99
CA ALA A 94 -36.51 2.45 -30.33
C ALA A 94 -37.65 1.41 -30.44
N CYS A 95 -37.75 0.50 -29.46
CA CYS A 95 -38.70 -0.61 -29.43
C CYS A 95 -39.71 -0.52 -28.27
N GLU A 96 -39.70 0.58 -27.51
CA GLU A 96 -40.31 0.68 -26.17
C GLU A 96 -41.78 0.23 -26.02
N PRO A 97 -42.68 0.45 -27.00
CA PRO A 97 -44.06 -0.06 -26.92
C PRO A 97 -44.17 -1.60 -26.86
N TYR A 98 -43.11 -2.30 -27.24
CA TYR A 98 -43.09 -3.76 -27.40
C TYR A 98 -42.10 -4.44 -26.43
N VAL A 99 -41.32 -3.67 -25.66
CA VAL A 99 -40.36 -4.20 -24.68
C VAL A 99 -41.12 -4.69 -23.44
N THR A 100 -41.07 -5.99 -23.17
CA THR A 100 -41.54 -6.58 -21.91
C THR A 100 -40.43 -6.56 -20.84
N ASP A 101 -40.79 -6.79 -19.58
CA ASP A 101 -39.82 -6.89 -18.48
C ASP A 101 -38.74 -7.97 -18.73
N GLU A 102 -39.08 -9.05 -19.43
CA GLU A 102 -38.13 -10.12 -19.79
C GLU A 102 -36.99 -9.62 -20.71
N HIS A 103 -37.23 -8.56 -21.49
CA HIS A 103 -36.22 -7.96 -22.36
C HIS A 103 -35.34 -6.95 -21.62
N ARG A 104 -35.76 -6.49 -20.43
CA ARG A 104 -35.04 -5.49 -19.64
C ARG A 104 -33.99 -6.18 -18.77
N ILE A 105 -32.74 -6.15 -19.22
CA ILE A 105 -31.59 -6.47 -18.37
C ILE A 105 -31.15 -5.18 -17.69
N ASP A 106 -31.01 -5.21 -16.37
CA ASP A 106 -30.29 -4.17 -15.66
C ASP A 106 -28.78 -4.39 -15.86
N LEU A 107 -28.28 -3.99 -17.02
CA LEU A 107 -26.90 -4.21 -17.42
C LEU A 107 -25.92 -3.54 -16.45
N ALA A 108 -26.32 -2.42 -15.83
CA ALA A 108 -25.51 -1.77 -14.81
C ALA A 108 -25.39 -2.64 -13.55
N ALA A 109 -26.49 -3.25 -13.08
CA ALA A 109 -26.45 -4.18 -11.96
C ALA A 109 -25.64 -5.45 -12.28
N GLU A 110 -25.74 -5.98 -13.50
CA GLU A 110 -24.96 -7.15 -13.93
C GLU A 110 -23.45 -6.83 -13.99
N ILE A 111 -23.06 -5.69 -14.56
CA ILE A 111 -21.66 -5.22 -14.54
C ILE A 111 -21.17 -5.08 -13.10
N GLN A 112 -21.98 -4.48 -12.21
CA GLN A 112 -21.63 -4.34 -10.81
C GLN A 112 -21.47 -5.71 -10.12
N GLY A 113 -22.32 -6.69 -10.48
CA GLY A 113 -22.20 -8.08 -10.06
C GLY A 113 -20.87 -8.70 -10.50
N LEU A 114 -20.47 -8.51 -11.76
CA LEU A 114 -19.17 -8.97 -12.26
C LEU A 114 -17.99 -8.31 -11.54
N LEU A 115 -18.02 -6.99 -11.35
CA LEU A 115 -16.97 -6.26 -10.64
C LEU A 115 -16.87 -6.67 -9.16
N SER A 116 -17.98 -7.04 -8.53
CA SER A 116 -17.97 -7.54 -7.15
C SER A 116 -17.16 -8.84 -7.00
N ARG A 117 -17.14 -9.71 -8.03
CA ARG A 117 -16.33 -10.94 -8.07
C ARG A 117 -14.83 -10.67 -8.02
N PHE A 118 -14.39 -9.51 -8.52
CA PHE A 118 -12.98 -9.11 -8.50
C PHE A 118 -12.52 -8.64 -7.11
N THR A 119 -13.44 -8.22 -6.22
CA THR A 119 -13.09 -7.64 -4.92
C THR A 119 -12.27 -8.59 -4.03
N PRO A 120 -12.65 -9.87 -3.84
CA PRO A 120 -11.85 -10.81 -3.06
C PRO A 120 -10.46 -11.06 -3.66
N ILE A 121 -10.37 -11.20 -4.99
CA ILE A 121 -9.10 -11.41 -5.70
C ILE A 121 -8.16 -10.23 -5.49
N ARG A 122 -8.70 -9.00 -5.57
CA ARG A 122 -7.93 -7.78 -5.31
C ARG A 122 -7.42 -7.74 -3.87
N GLN A 123 -8.25 -8.10 -2.89
CA GLN A 123 -7.84 -8.14 -1.49
C GLN A 123 -6.74 -9.19 -1.26
N GLU A 124 -6.90 -10.39 -1.82
CA GLU A 124 -5.89 -11.45 -1.73
C GLU A 124 -4.56 -11.01 -2.37
N PHE A 125 -4.61 -10.36 -3.54
CA PHE A 125 -3.41 -9.86 -4.19
C PHE A 125 -2.69 -8.79 -3.38
N MET A 126 -3.41 -7.85 -2.74
CA MET A 126 -2.77 -6.84 -1.88
C MET A 126 -2.09 -7.52 -0.68
N ALA A 127 -2.77 -8.47 -0.02
CA ALA A 127 -2.15 -9.25 1.04
C ALA A 127 -0.90 -10.00 0.55
N PHE A 128 -0.96 -10.64 -0.62
CA PHE A 128 0.19 -11.29 -1.25
C PHE A 128 1.33 -10.31 -1.52
N ARG A 129 1.02 -9.12 -2.03
CA ARG A 129 2.00 -8.09 -2.37
C ARG A 129 2.73 -7.59 -1.14
N ARG A 130 2.02 -7.30 -0.04
CA ARG A 130 2.63 -6.93 1.26
C ARG A 130 3.64 -7.98 1.73
N ARG A 131 3.28 -9.27 1.62
CA ARG A 131 4.11 -10.38 2.10
C ARG A 131 5.36 -10.67 1.26
N ASN A 132 5.34 -10.35 -0.03
CA ASN A 132 6.36 -10.83 -0.97
C ASN A 132 7.16 -9.72 -1.66
N ALA A 133 6.81 -8.44 -1.47
CA ALA A 133 7.52 -7.35 -2.13
C ALA A 133 8.93 -7.16 -1.58
N HIS A 134 9.09 -7.12 -0.25
CA HIS A 134 10.38 -6.88 0.41
C HIS A 134 10.45 -7.56 1.77
N LYS A 135 11.64 -8.08 2.11
CA LYS A 135 11.92 -8.73 3.39
C LYS A 135 12.10 -7.73 4.54
N ASN A 136 12.88 -6.69 4.31
CA ASN A 136 13.27 -5.74 5.34
C ASN A 136 12.44 -4.46 5.20
N LEU A 137 11.73 -4.08 6.26
CA LEU A 137 10.89 -2.88 6.27
C LEU A 137 11.29 -1.94 7.41
N ILE A 138 11.19 -0.63 7.14
CA ILE A 138 11.30 0.42 8.14
C ILE A 138 9.96 1.17 8.16
N PHE A 139 9.29 1.09 9.30
CA PHE A 139 8.06 1.80 9.60
C PHE A 139 8.42 3.15 10.21
N ILE A 140 8.03 4.25 9.58
CA ILE A 140 8.56 5.59 9.88
C ILE A 140 7.47 6.58 10.28
N ASP A 141 7.61 7.18 11.47
CA ASP A 141 6.90 8.41 11.84
C ASP A 141 7.62 9.66 11.27
N ILE A 142 6.94 10.80 11.24
CA ILE A 142 7.47 12.07 10.77
C ILE A 142 7.74 13.00 11.96
N ASP A 143 6.70 13.30 12.73
CA ASP A 143 6.81 14.21 13.87
C ASP A 143 7.74 13.57 14.92
N GLY A 144 8.66 14.36 15.49
CA GLY A 144 9.66 13.84 16.43
C GLY A 144 10.80 13.02 15.80
N VAL A 145 10.60 12.39 14.63
CA VAL A 145 11.61 11.56 13.97
C VAL A 145 12.34 12.30 12.85
N LEU A 146 11.63 12.66 11.78
CA LEU A 146 12.16 13.44 10.65
C LEU A 146 11.92 14.93 10.83
N LEU A 147 11.05 15.29 11.77
CA LEU A 147 10.67 16.64 12.09
C LEU A 147 10.67 16.81 13.61
N SER A 148 11.89 16.88 14.15
CA SER A 148 12.11 17.05 15.58
C SER A 148 11.68 18.43 16.05
N PHE A 149 11.47 18.59 17.36
CA PHE A 149 11.14 19.89 17.96
C PHE A 149 12.20 20.95 17.63
N ARG A 150 13.48 20.58 17.68
CA ARG A 150 14.58 21.47 17.32
C ARG A 150 14.47 21.93 15.86
N TYR A 151 14.18 21.02 14.94
CA TYR A 151 14.04 21.38 13.52
C TYR A 151 12.76 22.16 13.23
N TRP A 152 11.69 21.90 13.99
CA TRP A 152 10.48 22.70 13.94
C TRP A 152 10.72 24.16 14.37
N ALA A 153 11.56 24.38 15.39
CA ALA A 153 11.96 25.70 15.86
C ALA A 153 13.00 26.41 14.96
N SER A 154 13.50 25.74 13.91
CA SER A 154 14.50 26.30 12.99
C SER A 154 13.94 27.44 12.14
N ALA A 155 14.83 28.26 11.57
CA ALA A 155 14.46 29.32 10.63
C ALA A 155 13.67 28.83 9.39
N ASN A 156 13.76 27.54 9.06
CA ASN A 156 13.03 26.96 7.92
C ASN A 156 11.54 26.73 8.24
N ASN A 157 11.19 26.51 9.50
CA ASN A 157 9.85 26.09 9.92
C ASN A 157 9.18 27.05 10.92
N ASN A 158 9.93 27.90 11.62
CA ASN A 158 9.40 28.71 12.73
C ASN A 158 8.25 29.65 12.31
N ALA A 159 8.30 30.19 11.09
CA ALA A 159 7.25 31.06 10.54
C ALA A 159 5.92 30.32 10.32
N LEU A 160 5.94 28.99 10.26
CA LEU A 160 4.75 28.14 10.11
C LEU A 160 4.10 27.78 11.45
N TRP A 161 4.76 28.06 12.58
CA TRP A 161 4.22 27.77 13.92
C TRP A 161 2.81 28.34 14.16
N PRO A 162 2.51 29.62 13.87
CA PRO A 162 1.19 30.20 14.10
C PRO A 162 0.15 29.80 13.04
N VAL A 163 0.57 29.15 11.95
CA VAL A 163 -0.30 28.76 10.84
C VAL A 163 -1.09 27.50 11.23
N LYS A 164 -2.33 27.39 10.76
CA LYS A 164 -3.16 26.19 10.97
C LYS A 164 -2.49 24.95 10.38
N VAL A 165 -2.76 23.79 10.97
CA VAL A 165 -2.17 22.50 10.56
C VAL A 165 -2.39 22.23 9.07
N GLU A 166 -3.65 22.33 8.62
CA GLU A 166 -4.05 22.14 7.22
C GLU A 166 -3.32 23.08 6.24
N ASP A 167 -3.02 24.31 6.64
CA ASP A 167 -2.34 25.25 5.76
C ASP A 167 -0.82 25.08 5.76
N ARG A 168 -0.23 24.61 6.87
CA ARG A 168 1.23 24.54 7.03
C ARG A 168 1.87 23.24 6.58
N MET A 169 1.16 22.11 6.63
CA MET A 169 1.79 20.78 6.46
C MET A 169 2.58 20.64 5.17
N LYS A 170 2.07 21.15 4.04
CA LYS A 170 2.77 21.12 2.74
C LYS A 170 4.02 22.00 2.68
N HIS A 171 4.16 22.95 3.59
CA HIS A 171 5.26 23.91 3.64
C HIS A 171 6.37 23.51 4.61
N LEU A 172 6.08 22.61 5.55
CA LEU A 172 7.07 22.12 6.52
C LEU A 172 8.23 21.44 5.80
N GLN A 173 9.44 21.79 6.22
CA GLN A 173 10.66 21.12 5.81
C GLN A 173 11.02 20.03 6.82
N LEU A 174 11.42 18.85 6.33
CA LEU A 174 12.00 17.80 7.16
C LEU A 174 13.48 18.10 7.44
N ASP A 175 14.02 17.55 8.53
CA ASP A 175 15.43 17.67 8.86
C ASP A 175 16.27 16.93 7.80
N PRO A 176 17.08 17.65 6.98
CA PRO A 176 17.85 17.02 5.91
C PRO A 176 18.91 16.06 6.45
N GLY A 177 19.39 16.25 7.68
CA GLY A 177 20.31 15.33 8.34
C GLY A 177 19.64 13.99 8.63
N SER A 178 18.46 14.03 9.25
CA SER A 178 17.66 12.83 9.53
C SER A 178 17.25 12.10 8.25
N VAL A 179 16.82 12.84 7.21
CA VAL A 179 16.49 12.26 5.90
C VAL A 179 17.71 11.58 5.28
N GLY A 180 18.88 12.23 5.28
CA GLY A 180 20.10 11.67 4.72
C GLY A 180 20.55 10.38 5.41
N LEU A 181 20.45 10.32 6.74
CA LEU A 181 20.74 9.11 7.52
C LEU A 181 19.73 8.00 7.24
N LEU A 182 18.43 8.31 7.16
CA LEU A 182 17.40 7.33 6.85
C LEU A 182 17.55 6.74 5.45
N VAL A 183 17.82 7.57 4.44
CA VAL A 183 18.11 7.11 3.07
C VAL A 183 19.28 6.12 3.08
N ARG A 184 20.36 6.47 3.78
CA ARG A 184 21.53 5.61 3.89
C ARG A 184 21.22 4.30 4.63
N LEU A 185 20.41 4.36 5.69
CA LEU A 185 19.97 3.17 6.42
C LEU A 185 19.23 2.21 5.49
N CYS A 186 18.29 2.73 4.68
CA CYS A 186 17.56 1.90 3.71
C CYS A 186 18.50 1.20 2.71
N GLU A 187 19.53 1.89 2.24
CA GLU A 187 20.53 1.30 1.32
C GLU A 187 21.32 0.18 2.00
N LYS A 188 21.84 0.43 3.21
CA LYS A 188 22.66 -0.54 3.95
C LYS A 188 21.86 -1.77 4.38
N ALA A 189 20.64 -1.56 4.87
CA ALA A 189 19.76 -2.62 5.32
C ALA A 189 18.98 -3.29 4.18
N ASN A 190 19.12 -2.82 2.94
CA ASN A 190 18.25 -3.19 1.81
C ASN A 190 16.76 -3.14 2.20
N ALA A 191 16.37 -2.10 2.92
CA ALA A 191 15.05 -1.95 3.52
C ALA A 191 14.17 -0.97 2.74
N LYS A 192 12.85 -1.16 2.83
CA LYS A 192 11.87 -0.22 2.28
C LYS A 192 11.10 0.52 3.37
N LEU A 193 10.73 1.77 3.05
CA LEU A 193 9.95 2.63 3.92
C LEU A 193 8.45 2.33 3.82
N VAL A 194 7.80 2.32 4.98
CA VAL A 194 6.34 2.35 5.13
C VAL A 194 5.99 3.46 6.12
N LEU A 195 5.21 4.45 5.68
CA LEU A 195 4.79 5.57 6.52
C LEU A 195 3.78 5.10 7.58
N THR A 196 4.09 5.35 8.86
CA THR A 196 3.19 5.11 10.01
C THR A 196 2.60 6.39 10.59
N SER A 197 3.19 7.54 10.26
CA SER A 197 2.83 8.85 10.82
C SER A 197 1.35 9.23 10.75
N ASN A 198 0.91 10.01 11.74
CA ASN A 198 -0.42 10.65 11.78
C ASN A 198 -0.64 11.65 10.63
N TRP A 199 0.42 12.07 9.93
CA TRP A 199 0.29 12.83 8.69
C TRP A 199 -0.65 12.15 7.70
N ARG A 200 -0.72 10.81 7.65
CA ARG A 200 -1.67 10.07 6.79
C ARG A 200 -3.14 10.39 7.05
N ARG A 201 -3.46 10.85 8.27
CA ARG A 201 -4.82 11.17 8.72
C ARG A 201 -5.13 12.64 8.62
N THR A 202 -4.14 13.49 8.88
CA THR A 202 -4.29 14.95 8.95
C THR A 202 -3.89 15.66 7.67
N TRP A 203 -3.26 14.96 6.71
CA TRP A 203 -2.88 15.55 5.43
C TRP A 203 -4.12 16.04 4.68
N PRO A 204 -4.17 17.34 4.32
CA PRO A 204 -5.38 17.97 3.79
C PRO A 204 -5.58 17.76 2.28
N HIS A 205 -4.63 17.13 1.60
CA HIS A 205 -4.64 16.92 0.15
C HIS A 205 -4.74 15.44 -0.22
N GLU A 206 -4.61 15.12 -1.51
CA GLU A 206 -4.61 13.72 -1.93
C GLU A 206 -3.40 12.98 -1.37
N ARG A 207 -3.56 11.68 -1.10
CA ARG A 207 -2.46 10.79 -0.65
C ARG A 207 -1.27 10.79 -1.62
N LYS A 208 -1.54 11.01 -2.92
CA LYS A 208 -0.49 11.13 -3.93
C LYS A 208 0.40 12.35 -3.67
N GLU A 209 -0.19 13.48 -3.28
CA GLU A 209 0.56 14.70 -2.98
C GLU A 209 1.42 14.55 -1.72
N LEU A 210 0.96 13.79 -0.71
CA LEU A 210 1.78 13.48 0.47
C LEU A 210 3.06 12.76 0.08
N ILE A 211 2.99 11.73 -0.76
CA ILE A 211 4.18 10.98 -1.11
C ILE A 211 5.12 11.73 -2.05
N GLU A 212 4.58 12.55 -2.97
CA GLU A 212 5.42 13.45 -3.77
C GLU A 212 6.12 14.47 -2.86
N ARG A 213 5.43 15.00 -1.85
CA ARG A 213 6.05 15.88 -0.86
C ARG A 213 7.22 15.20 -0.14
N LEU A 214 7.05 13.97 0.33
CA LEU A 214 8.12 13.23 1.01
C LEU A 214 9.34 13.00 0.09
N ILE A 215 9.09 12.78 -1.21
CA ILE A 215 10.16 12.63 -2.21
C ILE A 215 10.89 13.93 -2.47
N GLU A 216 10.16 15.05 -2.59
CA GLU A 216 10.74 16.39 -2.70
C GLU A 216 11.64 16.73 -1.51
N GLN A 217 11.35 16.17 -0.33
CA GLN A 217 12.16 16.32 0.88
C GLN A 217 13.40 15.40 0.93
N GLY A 218 13.60 14.53 -0.07
CA GLY A 218 14.78 13.68 -0.21
C GLY A 218 14.54 12.18 0.03
N LEU A 219 13.34 11.76 0.46
CA LEU A 219 13.00 10.34 0.61
C LEU A 219 12.66 9.73 -0.75
N ARG A 220 13.70 9.35 -1.50
CA ARG A 220 13.64 8.93 -2.91
C ARG A 220 12.53 7.89 -3.18
N ARG A 221 11.92 7.99 -4.36
CA ARG A 221 10.79 7.14 -4.82
C ARG A 221 11.06 5.65 -4.69
N ASP A 222 12.29 5.21 -4.96
CA ASP A 222 12.72 3.81 -4.95
C ASP A 222 12.82 3.21 -3.53
N LEU A 223 12.89 4.03 -2.49
CA LEU A 223 12.97 3.57 -1.10
C LEU A 223 11.61 3.15 -0.53
N TRP A 224 10.52 3.58 -1.14
CA TRP A 224 9.18 3.32 -0.62
C TRP A 224 8.68 1.94 -1.00
N HIS A 225 8.09 1.26 -0.02
CA HIS A 225 7.39 0.01 -0.26
C HIS A 225 6.24 0.23 -1.26
N PRO A 226 5.88 -0.74 -2.12
CA PRO A 226 4.81 -0.53 -3.08
C PRO A 226 3.43 -0.24 -2.44
N GLU A 227 3.23 -0.68 -1.20
CA GLU A 227 2.20 -0.20 -0.26
C GLU A 227 2.89 0.66 0.81
N TRP A 228 3.19 1.91 0.43
CA TRP A 228 4.13 2.79 1.12
C TRP A 228 3.63 3.38 2.44
N MET A 229 2.41 3.10 2.87
CA MET A 229 1.84 3.62 4.10
C MET A 229 0.82 2.67 4.72
N LEU A 230 0.64 2.76 6.04
CA LEU A 230 -0.42 2.03 6.74
C LEU A 230 -1.82 2.47 6.27
N PRO A 231 -2.86 1.60 6.35
CA PRO A 231 -4.24 2.00 6.16
C PRO A 231 -4.66 3.02 7.23
N VAL A 232 -5.70 3.80 6.95
CA VAL A 232 -6.36 4.64 7.96
C VAL A 232 -7.66 3.94 8.33
N LEU A 233 -7.68 3.30 9.49
CA LEU A 233 -8.81 2.51 9.96
C LEU A 233 -9.69 3.33 10.92
N PRO A 234 -11.02 3.25 10.79
CA PRO A 234 -11.94 3.89 11.74
C PRO A 234 -11.71 3.40 13.17
N ASN A 235 -11.75 4.32 14.15
CA ASN A 235 -11.66 4.02 15.59
C ASN A 235 -10.44 3.17 16.01
N SER A 236 -9.37 3.20 15.22
CA SER A 236 -8.14 2.45 15.45
C SER A 236 -6.96 3.40 15.64
N ASN A 237 -5.91 2.94 16.32
CA ASN A 237 -4.64 3.68 16.43
C ASN A 237 -3.60 3.11 15.46
N LYS A 238 -2.42 3.77 15.37
CA LYS A 238 -1.33 3.37 14.45
C LYS A 238 -0.84 1.93 14.70
N TRP A 239 -0.88 1.47 15.94
CA TRP A 239 -0.43 0.12 16.33
C TRP A 239 -1.38 -0.99 15.85
N VAL A 240 -2.69 -0.75 15.91
CA VAL A 240 -3.70 -1.66 15.33
C VAL A 240 -3.57 -1.68 13.80
N GLU A 241 -3.39 -0.53 13.17
CA GLU A 241 -3.16 -0.43 11.72
C GLU A 241 -1.89 -1.15 11.28
N LEU A 242 -0.82 -1.07 12.07
CA LEU A 242 0.43 -1.76 11.84
C LEU A 242 0.24 -3.29 11.89
N ALA A 243 -0.48 -3.78 12.91
CA ALA A 243 -0.80 -5.20 13.03
C ALA A 243 -1.65 -5.72 11.87
N GLU A 244 -2.66 -4.95 11.43
CA GLU A 244 -3.47 -5.29 10.25
C GLU A 244 -2.63 -5.27 8.96
N TRP A 245 -1.71 -4.32 8.83
CA TRP A 245 -0.84 -4.24 7.66
C TRP A 245 0.10 -5.44 7.56
N LEU A 246 0.64 -5.88 8.70
CA LEU A 246 1.59 -7.00 8.81
C LEU A 246 0.92 -8.37 8.95
N GLU A 247 -0.40 -8.48 8.88
CA GLU A 247 -1.12 -9.75 9.07
C GLU A 247 -0.65 -10.83 8.06
N GLY A 248 -0.16 -11.95 8.61
CA GLY A 248 0.40 -13.06 7.85
C GLY A 248 1.75 -12.79 7.16
N CYS A 249 2.45 -11.71 7.49
CA CYS A 249 3.75 -11.31 6.92
C CYS A 249 4.96 -11.99 7.58
N THR A 250 4.88 -13.30 7.78
CA THR A 250 5.79 -14.07 8.66
C THR A 250 7.27 -14.12 8.25
N GLU A 251 7.62 -13.62 7.07
CA GLU A 251 8.99 -13.55 6.53
C GLU A 251 9.60 -12.15 6.62
N ILE A 252 8.86 -11.16 7.11
CA ILE A 252 9.31 -9.76 7.20
C ILE A 252 10.16 -9.57 8.45
N VAL A 253 11.24 -8.80 8.32
CA VAL A 253 11.94 -8.18 9.45
C VAL A 253 11.59 -6.70 9.44
N ALA A 254 11.15 -6.16 10.58
CA ALA A 254 10.63 -4.80 10.68
C ALA A 254 11.37 -3.98 11.73
N LEU A 255 11.73 -2.74 11.39
CA LEU A 255 12.16 -1.74 12.36
C LEU A 255 11.14 -0.60 12.41
N ILE A 256 10.65 -0.26 13.59
CA ILE A 256 9.74 0.86 13.80
C ILE A 256 10.54 2.04 14.36
N LEU A 257 10.50 3.18 13.67
CA LEU A 257 11.13 4.44 14.08
C LEU A 257 10.02 5.40 14.51
N ASP A 258 9.96 5.69 15.81
CA ASP A 258 8.87 6.44 16.42
C ASP A 258 9.39 7.22 17.63
N ASP A 259 8.89 8.42 17.86
CA ASP A 259 9.26 9.22 19.04
C ASP A 259 8.39 8.89 20.27
N GLU A 260 7.30 8.16 20.06
CA GLU A 260 6.45 7.64 21.11
C GLU A 260 6.85 6.20 21.48
N PRO A 261 6.90 5.85 22.79
CA PRO A 261 7.14 4.48 23.19
C PRO A 261 6.00 3.56 22.72
N CYS A 262 6.33 2.30 22.45
CA CYS A 262 5.34 1.26 22.20
C CYS A 262 4.42 1.13 23.44
N PRO A 263 3.08 1.20 23.28
CA PRO A 263 2.19 1.04 24.42
C PRO A 263 2.16 -0.41 24.90
N ASP A 264 1.98 -0.61 26.20
CA ASP A 264 1.96 -1.95 26.83
C ASP A 264 0.92 -2.91 26.23
N ASN A 265 -0.16 -2.36 25.64
CA ASN A 265 -1.24 -3.11 25.01
C ASN A 265 -1.13 -3.16 23.47
N ALA A 266 0.05 -2.90 22.91
CA ALA A 266 0.30 -3.03 21.48
C ALA A 266 -0.01 -4.46 20.99
N PRO A 267 -0.76 -4.61 19.89
CA PRO A 267 -1.02 -5.94 19.33
C PRO A 267 0.27 -6.59 18.82
N PRO A 268 0.45 -7.90 18.97
CA PRO A 268 1.61 -8.58 18.42
C PRO A 268 1.54 -8.67 16.89
N LEU A 269 2.70 -8.58 16.23
CA LEU A 269 2.83 -8.60 14.77
C LEU A 269 3.16 -10.01 14.24
N ASP A 270 2.70 -10.33 13.03
CA ASP A 270 2.98 -11.61 12.36
C ASP A 270 4.25 -11.49 11.49
N VAL A 271 5.43 -11.29 12.11
CA VAL A 271 6.70 -11.02 11.41
C VAL A 271 7.85 -11.89 11.94
N GLU A 272 8.88 -12.11 11.11
CA GLU A 272 10.07 -12.91 11.46
C GLU A 272 10.80 -12.31 12.65
N ASP A 273 10.98 -10.99 12.65
CA ASP A 273 11.61 -10.23 13.72
C ASP A 273 11.12 -8.77 13.68
N VAL A 274 11.00 -8.13 14.84
CA VAL A 274 10.61 -6.73 14.93
C VAL A 274 11.21 -6.01 16.13
N GLY A 275 11.79 -4.85 15.83
CA GLY A 275 12.25 -3.91 16.82
C GLY A 275 11.52 -2.56 16.73
N ILE A 276 11.41 -1.89 17.86
CA ILE A 276 11.10 -0.46 17.92
C ILE A 276 12.33 0.30 18.41
N LEU A 277 12.71 1.34 17.68
CA LEU A 277 13.75 2.27 18.07
C LEU A 277 13.09 3.58 18.49
N PRO A 278 13.03 3.89 19.79
CA PRO A 278 12.57 5.18 20.27
C PRO A 278 13.50 6.26 19.76
N VAL A 279 12.94 7.29 19.15
CA VAL A 279 13.67 8.45 18.65
C VAL A 279 13.42 9.63 19.58
N ASP A 280 14.47 10.36 19.97
CA ASP A 280 14.27 11.55 20.77
C ASP A 280 13.52 12.61 19.96
N LYS A 281 12.29 12.92 20.35
CA LYS A 281 11.46 13.93 19.68
C LYS A 281 12.11 15.32 19.57
N TYR A 282 13.07 15.65 20.44
CA TYR A 282 13.75 16.93 20.43
C TYR A 282 14.88 16.98 19.40
N ASP A 283 15.61 15.87 19.22
CA ASP A 283 16.79 15.80 18.36
C ASP A 283 16.54 15.10 17.02
N GLY A 284 15.51 14.26 16.92
CA GLY A 284 15.16 13.49 15.73
C GLY A 284 16.03 12.26 15.50
N PHE A 285 15.87 11.66 14.31
CA PHE A 285 16.67 10.52 13.88
C PHE A 285 18.10 10.93 13.54
N GLY A 286 18.93 11.05 14.59
CA GLY A 286 20.34 11.43 14.50
C GLY A 286 21.29 10.24 14.40
N ALA A 287 22.59 10.52 14.52
CA ALA A 287 23.65 9.52 14.39
C ALA A 287 23.51 8.35 15.37
N TYR A 288 23.10 8.60 16.62
CA TYR A 288 22.90 7.54 17.63
C TYR A 288 21.84 6.54 17.18
N SER A 289 20.65 7.02 16.81
CA SER A 289 19.57 6.17 16.29
C SER A 289 19.98 5.47 14.99
N TYR A 290 20.78 6.12 14.15
CA TYR A 290 21.32 5.50 12.95
C TYR A 290 22.20 4.28 13.27
N PHE A 291 23.11 4.38 14.24
CA PHE A 291 23.95 3.24 14.64
C PHE A 291 23.15 2.12 15.31
N ASP A 292 22.18 2.46 16.18
CA ASP A 292 21.27 1.46 16.77
C ASP A 292 20.49 0.69 15.70
N ALA A 293 20.04 1.40 14.67
CA ALA A 293 19.36 0.77 13.54
C ALA A 293 20.31 -0.12 12.72
N LEU A 294 21.55 0.29 12.48
CA LEU A 294 22.56 -0.54 11.80
C LEU A 294 22.82 -1.84 12.57
N ASP A 295 22.97 -1.76 13.89
CA ASP A 295 23.16 -2.92 14.77
C ASP A 295 21.97 -3.89 14.69
N PHE A 296 20.74 -3.38 14.71
CA PHE A 296 19.53 -4.21 14.54
C PHE A 296 19.54 -5.00 13.23
N TRP A 297 19.96 -4.37 12.14
CA TRP A 297 20.06 -5.03 10.83
C TRP A 297 21.32 -5.91 10.69
N GLY A 298 22.28 -5.81 11.61
CA GLY A 298 23.57 -6.51 11.53
C GLY A 298 24.39 -6.07 10.31
N VAL A 299 24.35 -4.78 9.97
CA VAL A 299 25.05 -4.21 8.80
C VAL A 299 25.94 -3.05 9.24
N GLU A 300 27.06 -2.86 8.52
CA GLU A 300 28.03 -1.79 8.83
C GLU A 300 27.97 -0.67 7.78
N ASP A 301 28.26 0.56 8.22
CA ASP A 301 28.56 1.67 7.32
C ASP A 301 30.04 2.07 7.39
N GLY A 302 30.86 1.49 6.51
CA GLY A 302 32.29 1.81 6.42
C GLY A 302 32.64 3.27 6.11
N THR A 303 31.65 4.15 5.88
CA THR A 303 31.87 5.60 5.70
C THR A 303 31.69 6.40 6.98
N VAL A 304 31.16 5.80 8.05
CA VAL A 304 30.89 6.47 9.33
C VAL A 304 31.30 5.55 10.47
N ILE A 305 32.27 5.99 11.26
CA ILE A 305 32.74 5.25 12.43
C ILE A 305 32.05 5.84 13.67
N PRO A 306 31.35 5.03 14.49
CA PRO A 306 30.85 5.46 15.79
C PRO A 306 32.00 6.02 16.64
N PRO A 307 31.86 7.19 17.28
CA PRO A 307 32.85 7.66 18.24
C PRO A 307 33.02 6.65 19.40
N ASP A 308 34.26 6.42 19.83
CA ASP A 308 34.58 5.51 20.95
C ASP A 308 33.89 5.92 22.28
N SER A 309 33.51 7.19 22.41
CA SER A 309 32.93 7.79 23.61
C SER A 309 31.42 8.01 23.51
N MET A 310 30.69 7.28 22.67
CA MET A 310 29.24 7.45 22.60
C MET A 310 28.59 7.10 23.95
N PRO A 311 27.68 7.95 24.48
CA PRO A 311 26.88 7.60 25.66
C PRO A 311 26.08 6.32 25.41
N MET A 312 25.58 5.70 26.49
CA MET A 312 24.76 4.49 26.41
C MET A 312 23.63 4.69 25.39
N ARG A 313 23.67 3.85 24.35
CA ARG A 313 22.64 3.77 23.32
C ARG A 313 21.32 3.35 23.96
N GLN A 314 20.21 3.98 23.56
CA GLN A 314 18.88 3.49 23.97
C GLN A 314 18.61 2.11 23.36
N GLY A 315 19.18 1.84 22.19
CA GLY A 315 19.10 0.57 21.51
C GLY A 315 17.71 0.31 20.92
N VAL A 316 17.64 -0.72 20.09
CA VAL A 316 16.37 -1.23 19.59
C VAL A 316 15.72 -2.10 20.67
N GLN A 317 14.48 -1.77 21.01
CA GLN A 317 13.67 -2.52 21.96
C GLN A 317 12.87 -3.60 21.22
N PRO A 318 12.66 -4.77 21.82
CA PRO A 318 11.83 -5.81 21.20
C PRO A 318 10.37 -5.34 21.12
N TYR A 319 9.72 -5.59 19.99
CA TYR A 319 8.28 -5.41 19.84
C TYR A 319 7.57 -6.77 19.94
N PRO A 320 6.35 -6.86 20.50
CA PRO A 320 5.62 -8.12 20.53
C PRO A 320 5.44 -8.76 19.14
N SER A 321 5.97 -9.98 18.96
CA SER A 321 5.76 -10.79 17.75
C SER A 321 5.03 -12.08 18.09
N ARG A 322 4.15 -12.55 17.19
CA ARG A 322 3.50 -13.86 17.31
C ARG A 322 4.44 -15.02 16.99
N ILE A 323 5.54 -14.74 16.30
CA ILE A 323 6.56 -15.73 15.95
C ILE A 323 7.63 -15.71 17.03
N THR A 324 7.59 -16.68 17.94
CA THR A 324 8.65 -16.88 18.91
C THR A 324 9.83 -17.58 18.24
N ARG A 325 10.86 -16.81 17.84
CA ARG A 325 12.20 -17.38 17.67
C ARG A 325 12.99 -17.25 18.97
N PRO A 326 13.92 -18.18 19.24
CA PRO A 326 14.94 -17.93 20.25
C PRO A 326 15.68 -16.65 19.85
N LEU A 327 15.73 -15.68 20.76
CA LEU A 327 16.47 -14.43 20.58
C LEU A 327 17.87 -14.77 20.05
N ARG A 328 18.31 -14.11 18.97
CA ARG A 328 19.73 -14.20 18.59
C ARG A 328 20.53 -13.76 19.82
N PRO A 329 21.57 -14.51 20.23
CA PRO A 329 22.39 -14.08 21.35
C PRO A 329 22.91 -12.69 21.02
N TYR A 330 22.54 -11.73 21.87
CA TYR A 330 23.08 -10.38 21.87
C TYR A 330 24.59 -10.53 21.78
N SER A 331 25.21 -10.05 20.69
CA SER A 331 26.66 -10.00 20.59
C SER A 331 27.06 -8.63 21.12
N PRO A 332 27.46 -8.51 22.40
CA PRO A 332 28.08 -7.28 22.85
C PRO A 332 29.36 -7.11 22.04
N MET A 333 29.44 -6.04 21.24
CA MET A 333 30.72 -5.54 20.75
C MET A 333 31.48 -4.86 21.89
#